data_AF-H1KQI6-F1
#
_entry.id   AF-H1KQI6-F1
#
_cell.length_a   1.000
_cell.length_b   1.000
_cell.length_c   1.000
_cell.angle_alpha   90.00
_cell.angle_beta   90.00
_cell.angle_gamma   90.00
#
_symmetry.space_group_name_H-M   'P 1'
#
loop_
_entity.id
_entity.type
_entity.pdbx_description
1 polymer ?
#
loop_
_entity_poly.entity_id
_entity_poly.type
_entity_poly.pdbx_seq_one_letter_code
_entity_poly.pdbx_strand_id
1 'polypeptide(L)' 'MDKPQQPFADGLPNLSEAHAELPTAERVQASTPLAHAPRFLILYGSLRERSFSRFLAYEAARLLEAMGGEVR' A
#
# COMPACT_ATOMS: atom_id res chain seq x y z
N MET A 1 12.03 9.83 10.65
CA MET A 1 10.99 10.23 9.67
C MET A 1 9.75 9.49 10.07
N ASP A 2 8.86 10.17 10.78
CA ASP A 2 7.56 9.60 11.15
C ASP A 2 6.72 9.43 9.89
N LYS A 3 6.00 8.32 9.80
CA LYS A 3 5.07 8.06 8.71
C LYS A 3 4.01 9.18 8.74
N PRO A 4 3.76 9.89 7.62
CA PRO A 4 2.68 10.87 7.58
C PRO A 4 1.37 10.18 7.95
N GLN A 5 0.58 10.82 8.81
CA GLN A 5 -0.67 10.27 9.30
C GLN A 5 -1.60 10.00 8.10
N GLN A 6 -2.12 8.76 8.01
CA GLN A 6 -3.03 8.41 6.91
C GLN A 6 -4.28 9.28 6.99
N PRO A 7 -4.63 10.02 5.92
CA PRO A 7 -5.75 10.97 5.96
C PRO A 7 -7.13 10.30 5.90
N PHE A 8 -7.19 8.98 5.69
CA PHE A 8 -8.42 8.22 5.50
C PHE A 8 -8.50 7.05 6.48
N ALA A 9 -9.63 6.89 7.16
CA ALA A 9 -9.87 5.86 8.18
C ALA A 9 -11.09 4.97 7.87
N ASP A 10 -11.60 5.05 6.65
CA ASP A 10 -12.83 4.39 6.18
C ASP A 10 -12.60 3.00 5.55
N GLY A 11 -11.45 2.36 5.80
CA GLY A 11 -11.16 0.99 5.33
C GLY A 11 -10.62 0.93 3.91
N LEU A 12 -11.33 0.31 2.98
CA LEU A 12 -11.03 0.30 1.53
C LEU A 12 -12.36 0.34 0.74
N PRO A 13 -13.14 1.43 0.81
CA PRO A 13 -14.52 1.45 0.32
C PRO A 13 -14.63 1.28 -1.21
N ASN A 14 -13.53 1.55 -1.93
CA ASN A 14 -13.45 1.42 -3.39
C ASN A 14 -12.92 0.04 -3.84
N LEU A 15 -12.58 -0.85 -2.91
CA LEU A 15 -12.12 -2.19 -3.21
C LEU A 15 -13.31 -3.15 -3.22
N SER A 16 -13.49 -3.87 -4.32
CA SER A 16 -14.44 -4.99 -4.35
C SER A 16 -13.85 -6.18 -3.61
N GLU A 17 -14.25 -6.39 -2.36
CA GLU A 17 -13.78 -7.49 -1.51
C GLU A 17 -13.95 -8.87 -2.17
N ALA A 18 -15.04 -9.07 -2.91
CA ALA A 18 -15.32 -10.32 -3.62
C ALA A 18 -14.26 -10.69 -4.70
N HIS A 19 -13.42 -9.74 -5.10
CA HIS A 19 -12.37 -9.91 -6.08
C HIS A 19 -10.97 -9.60 -5.52
N ALA A 20 -10.89 -9.25 -4.23
CA ALA A 20 -9.64 -8.94 -3.58
C ALA A 20 -8.97 -10.23 -3.10
N GLU A 21 -7.90 -10.63 -3.79
CA GLU A 21 -7.11 -11.80 -3.41
C GLU A 21 -5.76 -11.36 -2.84
N LEU A 22 -5.47 -11.76 -1.61
CA LEU A 22 -4.20 -11.44 -0.97
C LEU A 22 -3.07 -12.28 -1.60
N PRO A 23 -1.90 -11.66 -1.90
CA PRO A 23 -0.74 -12.41 -2.39
C PRO A 23 -0.27 -13.43 -1.35
N THR A 24 -0.01 -14.67 -1.77
CA THR A 24 0.68 -15.68 -0.95
C THR A 24 2.02 -16.05 -1.56
N ALA A 25 2.93 -16.57 -0.75
CA ALA A 25 4.26 -16.96 -1.20
C ALA A 25 4.21 -18.04 -2.31
N GLU A 26 3.26 -18.97 -2.22
CA GLU A 26 3.07 -20.03 -3.22
C GLU A 26 2.64 -19.47 -4.58
N ARG A 27 1.73 -18.48 -4.58
CA ARG A 27 1.17 -17.91 -5.81
C ARG A 27 2.14 -16.97 -6.52
N VAL A 28 2.98 -16.28 -5.75
CA VAL A 28 3.99 -15.34 -6.29
C VAL A 28 5.28 -16.07 -6.69
N GLN A 29 5.38 -17.39 -6.48
CA GLN A 29 6.56 -18.20 -6.78
C GLN A 29 7.84 -17.58 -6.21
N ALA A 30 7.75 -17.05 -4.99
CA ALA A 30 8.91 -16.46 -4.33
C ALA A 30 9.94 -17.57 -4.10
N SER A 31 11.08 -17.48 -4.80
CA SER A 31 12.17 -18.45 -4.70
C SER A 31 12.77 -18.53 -3.29
N THR A 32 12.63 -17.45 -2.52
CA THR A 32 13.04 -17.37 -1.12
C THR A 32 11.95 -16.67 -0.31
N PRO A 33 11.45 -17.29 0.78
CA PRO A 33 10.53 -16.64 1.71
C PRO A 33 11.18 -15.40 2.34
N LEU A 34 10.46 -14.29 2.38
CA LEU A 34 10.90 -13.10 3.11
C LEU A 34 10.68 -13.32 4.61
N ALA A 35 11.69 -13.04 5.43
CA ALA A 35 11.58 -13.08 6.89
C ALA A 35 10.82 -11.87 7.49
N HIS A 36 10.40 -10.94 6.64
CA HIS A 36 9.67 -9.72 7.00
C HIS A 36 8.63 -9.40 5.92
N ALA A 37 7.69 -8.52 6.23
CA ALA A 37 6.74 -7.99 5.25
C ALA A 37 7.47 -7.35 4.04
N PRO A 38 6.97 -7.46 2.80
CA PRO A 38 7.53 -6.74 1.65
C PRO A 38 7.56 -5.23 1.91
N ARG A 39 8.72 -4.59 1.71
CA ARG A 39 8.93 -3.17 2.00
C ARG A 39 8.86 -2.33 0.73
N PHE A 40 7.99 -1.32 0.73
CA PHE A 40 7.79 -0.43 -0.41
C PHE A 40 8.13 1.01 -0.03
N LEU A 41 8.81 1.72 -0.93
CA LEU A 41 8.98 3.16 -0.89
C LEU A 41 8.09 3.78 -1.97
N ILE A 42 7.20 4.69 -1.60
CA ILE A 42 6.34 5.40 -2.57
C ILE A 42 6.79 6.85 -2.70
N LEU A 43 7.09 7.26 -3.93
CA LEU A 43 7.44 8.64 -4.26
C LEU A 43 6.30 9.31 -5.02
N TYR A 44 6.04 10.58 -4.72
CA TYR A 44 5.03 11.39 -5.43
C TYR A 44 5.65 12.69 -5.94
N GLY A 45 5.22 13.14 -7.12
CA GLY A 45 5.85 14.24 -7.87
C GLY A 45 5.30 15.65 -7.63
N SER A 46 4.56 15.88 -6.54
CA SER A 46 3.96 17.22 -6.27
C SER A 46 3.91 17.53 -4.78
N LEU A 47 4.42 18.72 -4.45
CA LEU A 47 4.41 19.32 -3.11
C LEU A 47 3.26 20.29 -2.89
N ARG A 48 2.34 20.42 -3.86
CA ARG A 48 1.16 21.28 -3.72
C ARG A 48 0.34 20.85 -2.51
N GLU A 49 -0.33 21.80 -1.89
CA GLU A 49 -1.26 21.54 -0.77
C GLU A 49 -2.29 20.47 -1.15
N ARG A 50 -2.96 20.64 -2.29
CA ARG A 50 -3.79 19.61 -2.93
C ARG A 50 -3.00 18.92 -4.03
N SER A 51 -2.50 17.72 -3.73
CA SER A 51 -1.64 16.94 -4.62
C SER A 51 -2.30 15.58 -4.91
N PHE A 52 -2.86 15.41 -6.11
CA PHE A 52 -3.51 14.16 -6.50
C PHE A 52 -2.53 12.98 -6.59
N SER A 53 -1.26 13.23 -6.95
CA SER A 53 -0.23 12.19 -6.91
C SER A 53 0.08 11.75 -5.48
N ARG A 54 0.05 12.67 -4.51
CA ARG A 54 0.17 12.33 -3.07
C ARG A 54 -1.05 11.57 -2.56
N PHE A 55 -2.27 11.95 -2.96
CA PHE A 55 -3.49 11.22 -2.58
C PHE A 55 -3.49 9.80 -3.16
N LEU A 56 -3.10 9.65 -4.43
CA LEU A 56 -2.94 8.33 -5.05
C LEU A 56 -1.86 7.51 -4.34
N ALA A 57 -0.75 8.12 -3.94
CA ALA A 57 0.28 7.45 -3.16
C ALA A 57 -0.27 6.90 -1.82
N TYR A 58 -1.17 7.64 -1.16
CA TYR A 58 -1.83 7.14 0.05
C TYR A 58 -2.79 5.97 -0.21
N GLU A 59 -3.57 6.00 -1.29
CA GLU A 59 -4.43 4.87 -1.66
C GLU A 59 -3.62 3.62 -2.03
N ALA A 60 -2.52 3.79 -2.78
CA ALA A 60 -1.60 2.71 -3.09
C ALA A 60 -0.97 2.12 -1.81
N ALA A 61 -0.59 2.98 -0.86
CA ALA A 61 -0.08 2.54 0.44
C ALA A 61 -1.12 1.70 1.19
N ARG A 62 -2.39 2.14 1.26
CA ARG A 62 -3.48 1.38 1.91
C ARG A 62 -3.67 0.00 1.30
N LEU A 63 -3.63 -0.11 -0.04
CA LEU A 63 -3.75 -1.39 -0.74
C LEU A 63 -2.56 -2.31 -0.44
N LEU A 64 -1.33 -1.80 -0.52
CA LEU A 64 -0.13 -2.59 -0.23
C LEU A 64 -0.08 -3.06 1.22
N GLU A 65 -0.52 -2.23 2.17
CA GLU A 65 -0.61 -2.60 3.58
C GLU A 65 -1.70 -3.64 3.83
N ALA A 66 -2.86 -3.52 3.18
CA ALA A 66 -3.89 -4.56 3.21
C ALA A 66 -3.40 -5.89 2.60
N MET A 67 -2.48 -5.83 1.63
CA MET A 67 -1.80 -7.00 1.07
C MET A 67 -0.65 -7.54 1.94
N GLY A 68 -0.41 -6.98 3.13
CA GLY A 68 0.62 -7.44 4.07
C GLY A 68 2.00 -6.81 3.87
N GLY A 69 2.10 -5.72 3.10
CA GLY A 69 3.31 -4.94 2.92
C GLY A 69 3.56 -3.89 4.01
N GLU A 70 4.80 -3.41 4.08
CA GLU A 70 5.24 -2.28 4.89
C GLU A 70 5.58 -1.11 3.96
N VAL A 71 4.87 0.03 4.08
CA VAL A 71 5.03 1.17 3.15
C VAL A 71 5.64 2.38 3.84
N ARG A 72 6.56 3.06 3.13
CA ARG A 72 7.22 4.30 3.57
C ARG A 72 7.13 5.40 2.52
#